data_AF-A0A269PIB9-F1
#
_entry.id   AF-A0A269PIB9-F1
#
_cell.length_a   1.000
_cell.length_b   1.000
_cell.length_c   1.000
_cell.angle_alpha   90.00
_cell.angle_beta   90.00
_cell.angle_gamma   90.00
#
_symmetry.space_group_name_H-M   'P 1'
#
loop_
_entity.id
_entity.type
_entity.pdbx_description
1 polymer ?
#
loop_
_entity_poly.entity_id
_entity_poly.type
_entity_poly.pdbx_seq_one_letter_code
_entity_poly.pdbx_strand_id
1 'polypeptide(L)'
;MQFGAEPLFENISAKFGNGNRYGLIGANGCGKSTFMKILSGVLAPSAGNVSITPGLKVGTLSQDQFAFEQYSVIDAVIMGDTALWEVKQERDRIYSLPEMSEEDGMAVAELESQFAEMDGYTAESRAGQILLDAGIEEELHFGLMQQVAPGWKLRVLLAQALFSNPDILLLDEPTNNLDIHTINWLAGELNHRKCTMIIISHDRHFLNSVCTH
;
A
#
# COMPACT_ATOMS: atom_id res chain seq x y z
N MET A 1 -31.84 -3.91 32.59
CA MET A 1 -31.64 -4.26 31.18
C MET A 1 -30.32 -3.65 30.75
N GLN A 2 -29.32 -4.48 30.48
CA GLN A 2 -28.04 -4.01 29.94
C GLN A 2 -28.21 -4.08 28.42
N PHE A 3 -28.41 -2.93 27.78
CA PHE A 3 -28.39 -2.85 26.32
C PHE A 3 -26.98 -3.26 25.88
N GLY A 4 -26.86 -4.41 25.19
CA GLY A 4 -25.63 -4.76 24.50
C GLY A 4 -25.31 -3.71 23.44
N ALA A 5 -24.04 -3.55 23.09
CA ALA A 5 -23.65 -2.64 22.01
C ALA A 5 -24.40 -3.01 20.71
N GLU A 6 -24.95 -2.02 20.01
CA GLU A 6 -25.56 -2.26 18.70
C GLU A 6 -24.52 -2.85 17.74
N PRO A 7 -24.87 -3.92 17.01
CA PRO A 7 -23.95 -4.53 16.05
C PRO A 7 -23.63 -3.55 14.92
N LEU A 8 -22.34 -3.34 14.68
CA LEU A 8 -21.84 -2.40 13.66
C LEU A 8 -22.20 -2.86 12.23
N PHE A 9 -22.33 -4.17 12.03
CA PHE A 9 -22.72 -4.80 10.77
C PHE A 9 -23.67 -5.97 11.03
N GLU A 10 -24.76 -6.05 10.26
CA GLU A 10 -25.67 -7.19 10.27
C GLU A 10 -26.02 -7.63 8.85
N ASN A 11 -25.97 -8.94 8.58
CA ASN A 11 -26.44 -9.57 7.34
C ASN A 11 -25.91 -8.95 6.04
N ILE A 12 -24.62 -8.56 6.02
CA ILE A 12 -23.97 -8.02 4.83
C ILE A 12 -23.47 -9.16 3.94
N SER A 13 -23.81 -9.12 2.65
CA SER A 13 -23.24 -9.98 1.63
C SER A 13 -22.80 -9.12 0.45
N ALA A 14 -21.50 -9.08 0.18
CA ALA A 14 -20.92 -8.32 -0.92
C ALA A 14 -19.80 -9.14 -1.59
N LYS A 15 -19.62 -8.92 -2.90
CA LYS A 15 -18.53 -9.49 -3.68
C LYS A 15 -17.84 -8.37 -4.44
N PHE A 16 -16.56 -8.18 -4.18
CA PHE A 16 -15.70 -7.24 -4.90
C PHE A 16 -14.85 -8.00 -5.91
N GLY A 17 -14.50 -7.35 -7.02
CA GLY A 17 -13.67 -7.98 -8.06
C GLY A 17 -13.77 -7.26 -9.40
N ASN A 18 -13.25 -7.91 -10.45
CA ASN A 18 -13.26 -7.48 -11.85
C ASN A 18 -12.51 -6.16 -12.11
N GLY A 19 -11.58 -5.76 -11.24
CA GLY A 19 -10.88 -4.48 -11.38
C GLY A 19 -11.78 -3.27 -11.15
N ASN A 20 -12.97 -3.48 -10.56
CA ASN A 20 -13.88 -2.40 -10.22
C ASN A 20 -13.32 -1.58 -9.05
N ARG A 21 -13.63 -0.28 -9.08
CA ARG A 21 -13.29 0.69 -8.04
C ARG A 21 -14.56 1.08 -7.30
N TYR A 22 -14.66 0.68 -6.04
CA TYR A 22 -15.86 0.79 -5.19
C TYR A 22 -15.71 1.92 -4.19
N GLY A 23 -16.67 2.84 -4.14
CA GLY A 23 -16.77 3.87 -3.10
C GLY A 23 -17.57 3.38 -1.89
N LEU A 24 -16.95 3.28 -0.71
CA LEU A 24 -17.64 2.95 0.53
C LEU A 24 -18.05 4.24 1.25
N ILE A 25 -19.32 4.61 1.11
CA ILE A 25 -19.91 5.81 1.71
C ILE A 25 -20.80 5.47 2.92
N GLY A 26 -20.84 6.37 3.90
CA GLY A 26 -21.67 6.21 5.10
C GLY A 26 -21.34 7.25 6.17
N ALA A 27 -22.23 7.41 7.16
CA ALA A 27 -22.06 8.36 8.25
C ALA A 27 -20.78 8.11 9.07
N ASN A 28 -20.32 9.11 9.83
CA ASN A 28 -19.19 8.91 10.74
C ASN A 28 -19.59 7.95 11.85
N GLY A 29 -18.69 7.03 12.20
CA GLY A 29 -18.96 6.00 13.22
C GLY A 29 -19.78 4.80 12.72
N CYS A 30 -20.21 4.75 11.44
CA CYS A 30 -20.93 3.57 10.91
C CYS A 30 -20.04 2.34 10.66
N GLY A 31 -18.74 2.44 10.94
CA GLY A 31 -17.82 1.29 10.90
C GLY A 31 -16.97 1.13 9.65
N LYS A 32 -16.97 2.06 8.69
CA LYS A 32 -16.19 1.96 7.43
C LYS A 32 -14.74 1.48 7.62
N SER A 33 -13.99 2.11 8.53
CA SER A 33 -12.62 1.68 8.85
C SER A 33 -12.54 0.30 9.50
N THR A 34 -13.52 -0.08 10.32
CA THR A 34 -13.64 -1.44 10.86
C THR A 34 -13.89 -2.45 9.74
N PHE A 35 -14.73 -2.12 8.76
CA PHE A 35 -14.96 -2.95 7.58
C PHE A 35 -13.66 -3.16 6.79
N MET A 36 -12.87 -2.10 6.57
CA MET A 36 -11.56 -2.23 5.92
C MET A 36 -10.58 -3.10 6.68
N LYS A 37 -10.52 -2.98 8.02
CA LYS A 37 -9.67 -3.86 8.85
C LYS A 37 -10.08 -5.32 8.77
N ILE A 38 -11.37 -5.59 8.60
CA ILE A 38 -11.88 -6.95 8.38
C ILE A 38 -11.47 -7.45 7.00
N LEU A 39 -11.62 -6.63 5.96
CA LEU A 39 -11.23 -6.99 4.59
C LEU A 39 -9.71 -7.19 4.43
N SER A 40 -8.89 -6.44 5.16
CA SER A 40 -7.43 -6.61 5.15
C SER A 40 -6.94 -7.77 6.03
N GLY A 41 -7.84 -8.41 6.80
CA GLY A 41 -7.48 -9.49 7.73
C GLY A 41 -6.88 -9.02 9.06
N VAL A 42 -6.72 -7.71 9.28
CA VAL A 42 -6.24 -7.12 10.53
C VAL A 42 -7.22 -7.37 11.69
N LEU A 43 -8.52 -7.48 11.39
CA LEU A 43 -9.56 -7.74 12.38
C LEU A 43 -10.41 -8.95 11.95
N ALA A 44 -10.52 -9.96 12.83
CA ALA A 44 -11.41 -11.08 12.57
C ALA A 44 -12.89 -10.67 12.70
N PRO A 45 -13.78 -11.08 11.79
CA PRO A 45 -15.21 -10.83 11.94
C PRO A 45 -15.78 -11.66 13.11
N SER A 46 -16.71 -11.08 13.85
CA SER A 46 -17.38 -11.80 14.97
C SER A 46 -18.36 -12.86 14.50
N ALA A 47 -18.86 -12.77 13.26
CA ALA A 47 -19.73 -13.73 12.61
C ALA A 47 -19.57 -13.66 11.08
N GLY A 48 -19.95 -14.74 10.38
CA GLY A 48 -19.81 -14.85 8.92
C GLY A 48 -18.40 -15.23 8.47
N ASN A 49 -18.11 -15.03 7.19
CA ASN A 49 -16.80 -15.28 6.61
C ASN A 49 -16.37 -14.14 5.67
N VAL A 50 -15.06 -13.97 5.55
CA VAL A 50 -14.42 -13.13 4.54
C VAL A 50 -13.34 -13.97 3.89
N SER A 51 -13.34 -14.00 2.56
CA SER A 51 -12.39 -14.78 1.77
C SER A 51 -11.82 -13.93 0.65
N ILE A 52 -10.50 -13.89 0.55
CA ILE A 52 -9.78 -13.33 -0.60
C ILE A 52 -9.34 -14.49 -1.48
N THR A 53 -9.41 -14.32 -2.80
CA THR A 53 -8.93 -15.32 -3.75
C THR A 53 -7.44 -15.63 -3.47
N PRO A 54 -7.05 -16.90 -3.26
CA PRO A 54 -5.66 -17.25 -2.97
C PRO A 54 -4.70 -16.72 -4.04
N GLY A 55 -3.58 -16.17 -3.60
CA GLY A 55 -2.54 -15.61 -4.48
C GLY A 55 -2.71 -14.13 -4.84
N LEU A 56 -3.85 -13.50 -4.54
CA LEU A 56 -4.01 -12.05 -4.76
C LEU A 56 -3.27 -11.24 -3.69
N LYS A 57 -2.50 -10.25 -4.13
CA LYS A 57 -1.84 -9.27 -3.26
C LYS A 57 -2.82 -8.20 -2.81
N VAL A 58 -2.89 -7.94 -1.50
CA VAL A 58 -3.69 -6.86 -0.92
C VAL A 58 -2.78 -5.73 -0.46
N GLY A 59 -2.96 -4.54 -1.01
CA GLY A 59 -2.30 -3.32 -0.58
C GLY A 59 -3.22 -2.48 0.31
N THR A 60 -2.65 -1.89 1.36
CA THR A 60 -3.34 -0.97 2.27
C THR A 60 -2.52 0.28 2.46
N LEU A 61 -3.16 1.44 2.57
CA LEU A 61 -2.48 2.67 2.96
C LEU A 61 -2.21 2.66 4.48
N SER A 62 -0.94 2.68 4.88
CA SER A 62 -0.57 2.89 6.28
C SER A 62 -0.91 4.31 6.73
N GLN A 63 -1.47 4.44 7.92
CA GLN A 63 -1.75 5.74 8.56
C GLN A 63 -0.59 6.19 9.46
N ASP A 64 0.41 5.34 9.68
CA ASP A 64 1.56 5.67 10.52
C ASP A 64 2.62 6.43 9.72
N GLN A 65 2.57 7.76 9.80
CA GLN A 65 3.51 8.66 9.12
C GLN A 65 4.91 8.64 9.72
N PHE A 66 5.10 8.03 10.89
CA PHE A 66 6.40 7.86 11.54
C PHE A 66 6.95 6.45 11.32
N ALA A 67 6.25 5.62 10.54
CA ALA A 67 6.83 4.39 10.04
C ALA A 67 8.03 4.72 9.13
N PHE A 68 9.01 3.84 9.15
CA PHE A 68 10.18 3.84 8.26
C PHE A 68 11.16 5.03 8.42
N GLU A 69 11.13 5.77 9.54
CA GLU A 69 11.99 6.95 9.77
C GLU A 69 13.49 6.70 9.59
N GLN A 70 13.94 5.48 9.86
CA GLN A 70 15.32 5.03 9.74
C GLN A 70 15.76 4.66 8.32
N TYR A 71 14.83 4.60 7.35
CA TYR A 71 15.12 4.19 5.99
C TYR A 71 15.16 5.38 5.04
N SER A 72 15.78 5.19 3.88
CA SER A 72 15.68 6.18 2.81
C SER A 72 14.25 6.26 2.28
N VAL A 73 13.89 7.40 1.67
CA VAL A 73 12.55 7.58 1.08
C VAL A 73 12.29 6.53 -0.01
N ILE A 74 13.29 6.24 -0.84
CA ILE A 74 13.18 5.25 -1.92
C ILE A 74 13.02 3.83 -1.37
N ASP A 75 13.78 3.45 -0.34
CA ASP A 75 13.66 2.15 0.31
C ASP A 75 12.28 2.02 0.99
N ALA A 76 11.79 3.08 1.64
CA ALA A 76 10.47 3.09 2.24
C ALA A 76 9.36 2.82 1.20
N VAL A 77 9.51 3.29 -0.04
CA VAL A 77 8.58 2.96 -1.14
C VAL A 77 8.72 1.50 -1.57
N ILE A 78 9.96 1.01 -1.76
CA ILE A 78 10.23 -0.37 -2.17
C ILE A 78 9.71 -1.38 -1.14
N MET A 79 9.78 -1.06 0.15
CA MET A 79 9.20 -1.87 1.25
C MET A 79 7.70 -2.13 1.12
N GLY A 80 7.00 -1.38 0.27
CA GLY A 80 5.61 -1.69 -0.08
C GLY A 80 5.44 -3.07 -0.70
N ASP A 81 6.45 -3.58 -1.42
CA ASP A 81 6.53 -4.98 -1.82
C ASP A 81 7.47 -5.73 -0.84
N THR A 82 6.87 -6.29 0.21
CA THR A 82 7.61 -6.96 1.29
C THR A 82 8.48 -8.11 0.79
N ALA A 83 7.98 -8.91 -0.16
CA ALA A 83 8.74 -10.03 -0.70
C ALA A 83 9.96 -9.54 -1.50
N LEU A 84 9.81 -8.48 -2.30
CA LEU A 84 10.95 -7.89 -3.01
C LEU A 84 11.98 -7.31 -2.04
N TRP A 85 11.51 -6.66 -0.98
CA TRP A 85 12.37 -6.07 0.05
C TRP A 85 13.16 -7.12 0.83
N GLU A 86 12.52 -8.25 1.19
CA GLU A 86 13.18 -9.38 1.86
C GLU A 86 14.28 -9.97 0.99
N VAL A 87 13.98 -10.23 -0.29
CA VAL A 87 14.97 -10.73 -1.27
C VAL A 87 16.12 -9.73 -1.43
N LYS A 88 15.82 -8.43 -1.54
CA LYS A 88 16.84 -7.37 -1.63
C LYS A 88 17.77 -7.39 -0.42
N GLN A 89 17.21 -7.38 0.80
CA GLN A 89 18.01 -7.32 2.01
C GLN A 89 18.89 -8.55 2.21
N GLU A 90 18.37 -9.75 1.94
CA GLU A 90 19.16 -10.97 2.09
C GLU A 90 20.28 -11.04 1.06
N ARG A 91 20.02 -10.60 -0.17
CA ARG A 91 21.06 -10.48 -1.19
C ARG A 91 22.15 -9.48 -0.79
N ASP A 92 21.75 -8.29 -0.33
CA ASP A 92 22.69 -7.26 0.12
C ASP A 92 23.50 -7.75 1.34
N ARG A 93 22.89 -8.53 2.25
CA ARG A 93 23.57 -9.19 3.37
C ARG A 93 24.67 -10.13 2.87
N ILE A 94 24.36 -11.04 1.95
CA ILE A 94 25.33 -12.00 1.41
C ILE A 94 26.49 -11.28 0.71
N TYR A 95 26.20 -10.26 -0.11
CA TYR A 95 27.24 -9.47 -0.78
C TYR A 95 28.10 -8.64 0.19
N SER A 96 27.61 -8.36 1.41
CA SER A 96 28.38 -7.66 2.44
C SER A 96 29.32 -8.56 3.25
N LEU A 97 29.23 -9.90 3.08
CA LEU A 97 30.08 -10.83 3.81
C LEU A 97 31.55 -10.67 3.37
N PRO A 98 32.52 -10.63 4.33
CA PRO A 98 33.94 -10.55 3.99
C PRO A 98 34.44 -11.72 3.14
N GLU A 99 33.86 -12.90 3.35
CA GLU A 99 34.07 -14.11 2.56
C GLU A 99 32.71 -14.76 2.29
N MET A 100 32.48 -15.16 1.04
CA MET A 100 31.26 -15.84 0.62
C MET A 100 31.55 -17.34 0.52
N SER A 101 30.80 -18.15 1.28
CA SER A 101 30.92 -19.60 1.18
C SER A 101 30.27 -20.14 -0.10
N GLU A 102 30.50 -21.41 -0.42
CA GLU A 102 29.80 -22.07 -1.54
C GLU A 102 28.27 -22.11 -1.32
N GLU A 103 27.83 -22.29 -0.07
CA GLU A 103 26.41 -22.27 0.32
C GLU A 103 25.81 -20.87 0.14
N ASP A 104 26.51 -19.82 0.55
CA ASP A 104 26.10 -18.43 0.32
C ASP A 104 26.02 -18.11 -1.18
N GLY A 105 26.96 -18.63 -1.97
CA GLY A 105 26.98 -18.50 -3.42
C GLY A 105 25.78 -19.17 -4.11
N MET A 106 25.36 -20.34 -3.63
CA MET A 106 24.13 -21.00 -4.10
C MET A 106 22.88 -20.22 -3.69
N ALA A 107 22.81 -19.76 -2.44
CA ALA A 107 21.68 -18.99 -1.92
C ALA A 107 21.50 -17.66 -2.67
N VAL A 108 22.57 -16.90 -2.90
CA VAL A 108 22.49 -15.63 -3.64
C VAL A 108 22.11 -15.84 -5.10
N ALA A 109 22.51 -16.96 -5.73
CA ALA A 109 22.09 -17.28 -7.09
C ALA A 109 20.57 -17.50 -7.20
N GLU A 110 19.96 -18.19 -6.22
CA GLU A 110 18.50 -18.34 -6.14
C GLU A 110 17.81 -16.99 -5.90
N LEU A 111 18.35 -16.17 -5.00
CA LEU A 111 17.83 -14.83 -4.71
C LEU A 111 17.91 -13.89 -5.91
N GLU A 112 18.98 -13.94 -6.72
CA GLU A 112 19.10 -13.15 -7.94
C GLU A 112 18.04 -13.53 -8.97
N SER A 113 17.72 -14.82 -9.10
CA SER A 113 16.62 -15.28 -9.96
C SER A 113 15.28 -14.69 -9.49
N GLN A 114 14.99 -14.79 -8.19
CA GLN A 114 13.76 -14.22 -7.60
C GLN A 114 13.72 -12.70 -7.78
N PHE A 115 14.83 -12.01 -7.51
CA PHE A 115 14.92 -10.57 -7.65
C PHE A 115 14.69 -10.11 -9.10
N ALA A 116 15.21 -10.85 -10.08
CA ALA A 116 14.96 -10.60 -11.49
C ALA A 116 13.48 -10.80 -11.86
N GLU A 117 12.85 -11.89 -11.40
CA GLU A 117 11.43 -12.18 -11.64
C GLU A 117 10.49 -11.12 -11.05
N MET A 118 10.92 -10.46 -9.97
CA MET A 118 10.18 -9.38 -9.29
C MET A 118 10.48 -7.98 -9.85
N ASP A 119 11.16 -7.90 -11.00
CA ASP A 119 11.61 -6.65 -11.61
C ASP A 119 12.47 -5.79 -10.65
N GLY A 120 13.24 -6.45 -9.78
CA GLY A 120 13.98 -5.81 -8.72
C GLY A 120 15.06 -4.84 -9.21
N TYR A 121 15.69 -5.12 -10.35
CA TYR A 121 16.74 -4.23 -10.91
C TYR A 121 16.18 -2.88 -11.38
N THR A 122 14.86 -2.77 -11.57
CA THR A 122 14.18 -1.52 -11.91
C THR A 122 13.48 -0.89 -10.72
N ALA A 123 13.50 -1.53 -9.55
CA ALA A 123 12.71 -1.14 -8.38
C ALA A 123 12.97 0.31 -7.96
N GLU A 124 14.24 0.71 -7.84
CA GLU A 124 14.61 2.09 -7.50
C GLU A 124 14.11 3.09 -8.55
N SER A 125 14.30 2.81 -9.84
CA SER A 125 13.83 3.69 -10.91
C SER A 125 12.30 3.83 -10.89
N ARG A 126 11.56 2.73 -10.69
CA ARG A 126 10.10 2.74 -10.57
C ARG A 126 9.64 3.51 -9.33
N ALA A 127 10.26 3.27 -8.18
CA ALA A 127 9.96 3.98 -6.93
C ALA A 127 10.22 5.48 -7.07
N GLY A 128 11.35 5.85 -7.67
CA GLY A 128 11.72 7.24 -7.94
C GLY A 128 10.72 7.96 -8.85
N GLN A 129 10.23 7.29 -9.91
CA GLN A 129 9.19 7.88 -10.78
C GLN A 129 7.88 8.14 -10.01
N ILE A 130 7.39 7.16 -9.23
CA ILE A 130 6.17 7.35 -8.43
C ILE A 130 6.35 8.50 -7.42
N LEU A 131 7.54 8.62 -6.80
CA LEU A 131 7.86 9.71 -5.90
C LEU A 131 7.85 11.08 -6.59
N LEU A 132 8.47 11.19 -7.78
CA LEU A 132 8.44 12.42 -8.57
C LEU A 132 7.02 12.82 -8.94
N ASP A 133 6.20 11.87 -9.39
CA ASP A 133 4.81 12.12 -9.74
C ASP A 133 3.98 12.56 -8.52
N ALA A 134 4.30 12.04 -7.33
CA ALA A 134 3.74 12.48 -6.05
C ALA A 134 4.25 13.87 -5.60
N GLY A 135 5.20 14.45 -6.33
CA GLY A 135 5.82 15.75 -6.07
C GLY A 135 7.01 15.71 -5.12
N ILE A 136 7.55 14.53 -4.78
CA ILE A 136 8.74 14.39 -3.93
C ILE A 136 9.99 14.60 -4.80
N GLU A 137 10.73 15.67 -4.51
CA GLU A 137 11.96 16.03 -5.22
C GLU A 137 13.01 14.91 -5.15
N GLU A 138 13.75 14.72 -6.26
CA GLU A 138 14.77 13.67 -6.41
C GLU A 138 15.86 13.75 -5.32
N GLU A 139 16.20 14.97 -4.89
CA GLU A 139 17.17 15.21 -3.82
C GLU A 139 16.79 14.55 -2.49
N LEU A 140 15.50 14.31 -2.26
CA LEU A 140 14.99 13.66 -1.04
C LEU A 140 14.97 12.13 -1.13
N HIS A 141 15.07 11.54 -2.34
CA HIS A 141 14.80 10.10 -2.54
C HIS A 141 15.75 9.20 -1.75
N PHE A 142 17.04 9.55 -1.73
CA PHE A 142 18.05 8.79 -1.00
C PHE A 142 18.30 9.34 0.41
N GLY A 143 17.66 10.45 0.76
CA GLY A 143 17.63 10.99 2.12
C GLY A 143 16.74 10.14 3.03
N LEU A 144 16.90 10.31 4.35
CA LEU A 144 16.14 9.54 5.34
C LEU A 144 14.70 10.04 5.44
N MET A 145 13.76 9.13 5.66
CA MET A 145 12.33 9.43 5.81
C MET A 145 12.04 10.42 6.97
N GLN A 146 12.88 10.41 8.01
CA GLN A 146 12.81 11.41 9.09
C GLN A 146 13.05 12.86 8.63
N GLN A 147 13.75 13.07 7.52
CA GLN A 147 14.06 14.41 6.96
C GLN A 147 12.91 14.96 6.12
N VAL A 148 11.97 14.10 5.71
CA VAL A 148 10.77 14.49 4.96
C VAL A 148 9.80 15.20 5.90
N ALA A 149 9.35 16.38 5.51
CA ALA A 149 8.39 17.15 6.28
C ALA A 149 7.08 16.35 6.47
N PRO A 150 6.42 16.39 7.65
CA PRO A 150 5.24 15.56 7.95
C PRO A 150 4.14 15.60 6.89
N GLY A 151 3.83 16.77 6.32
CA GLY A 151 2.82 16.93 5.26
C GLY A 151 3.14 16.21 3.94
N TRP A 152 4.40 15.83 3.73
CA TRP A 152 4.85 15.10 2.55
C TRP A 152 4.99 13.60 2.82
N LYS A 153 5.09 13.18 4.09
CA LYS A 153 5.26 11.77 4.45
C LYS A 153 4.08 10.91 3.97
N LEU A 154 2.86 11.43 4.00
CA LEU A 154 1.69 10.72 3.46
C LEU A 154 1.82 10.43 1.96
N ARG A 155 2.48 11.30 1.18
CA ARG A 155 2.71 11.07 -0.25
C ARG A 155 3.68 9.91 -0.48
N VAL A 156 4.71 9.80 0.35
CA VAL A 156 5.63 8.65 0.32
C VAL A 156 4.89 7.36 0.68
N LEU A 157 4.00 7.38 1.67
CA LEU A 157 3.19 6.19 2.02
C LEU A 157 2.18 5.82 0.93
N LEU A 158 1.62 6.81 0.22
CA LEU A 158 0.82 6.55 -0.98
C LEU A 158 1.67 5.91 -2.07
N ALA A 159 2.86 6.46 -2.34
CA ALA A 159 3.81 5.88 -3.29
C ALA A 159 4.17 4.42 -2.92
N GLN A 160 4.42 4.15 -1.64
CA GLN A 160 4.67 2.80 -1.11
C GLN A 160 3.50 1.84 -1.39
N ALA A 161 2.27 2.24 -1.02
CA ALA A 161 1.09 1.40 -1.24
C ALA A 161 0.87 1.10 -2.74
N LEU A 162 1.17 2.07 -3.59
CA LEU A 162 1.08 1.96 -5.05
C LEU A 162 2.22 1.12 -5.65
N PHE A 163 3.43 1.16 -5.09
CA PHE A 163 4.61 0.47 -5.63
C PHE A 163 4.43 -1.05 -5.69
N SER A 164 3.77 -1.64 -4.69
CA SER A 164 3.49 -3.09 -4.59
C SER A 164 2.64 -3.68 -5.73
N ASN A 165 2.08 -2.82 -6.59
CA ASN A 165 1.17 -3.17 -7.67
C ASN A 165 0.14 -4.24 -7.27
N PRO A 166 -0.67 -3.98 -6.23
CA PRO A 166 -1.51 -5.01 -5.62
C PRO A 166 -2.71 -5.33 -6.51
N ASP A 167 -3.24 -6.55 -6.38
CA ASP A 167 -4.48 -6.98 -7.06
C ASP A 167 -5.73 -6.38 -6.43
N ILE A 168 -5.65 -6.08 -5.13
CA ILE A 168 -6.69 -5.43 -4.33
C ILE A 168 -6.07 -4.27 -3.57
N LEU A 169 -6.63 -3.07 -3.69
CA LEU A 169 -6.17 -1.88 -2.97
C LEU A 169 -7.28 -1.36 -2.04
N LEU A 170 -6.95 -1.23 -0.76
CA LEU A 170 -7.85 -0.69 0.27
C LEU A 170 -7.34 0.68 0.72
N LEU A 171 -8.14 1.72 0.49
CA LEU A 171 -7.79 3.10 0.81
C LEU A 171 -8.78 3.70 1.79
N ASP A 172 -8.34 3.93 3.03
CA ASP A 172 -9.14 4.58 4.07
C ASP A 172 -8.79 6.07 4.18
N GLU A 173 -9.70 6.93 3.74
CA GLU A 173 -9.57 8.39 3.69
C GLU A 173 -8.24 8.88 3.07
N PRO A 174 -7.88 8.44 1.85
CA PRO A 174 -6.57 8.71 1.26
C PRO A 174 -6.37 10.18 0.88
N THR A 175 -7.44 10.97 0.83
CA THR A 175 -7.42 12.40 0.47
C THR A 175 -7.16 13.32 1.66
N ASN A 176 -7.15 12.80 2.89
CA ASN A 176 -6.97 13.62 4.08
C ASN A 176 -5.58 14.25 4.12
N ASN A 177 -5.52 15.54 4.48
CA ASN A 177 -4.28 16.32 4.57
C ASN A 177 -3.48 16.41 3.25
N LEU A 178 -4.11 16.12 2.11
CA LEU A 178 -3.51 16.31 0.79
C LEU A 178 -3.94 17.64 0.17
N ASP A 179 -3.05 18.24 -0.62
CA ASP A 179 -3.41 19.35 -1.50
C ASP A 179 -4.09 18.86 -2.77
N ILE A 180 -4.71 19.78 -3.51
CA ILE A 180 -5.46 19.47 -4.73
C ILE A 180 -4.59 18.84 -5.82
N HIS A 181 -3.31 19.20 -5.90
CA HIS A 181 -2.39 18.64 -6.89
C HIS A 181 -2.13 17.15 -6.61
N THR A 182 -1.92 16.81 -5.34
CA THR A 182 -1.69 15.44 -4.90
C THR A 182 -2.94 14.58 -5.02
N ILE A 183 -4.12 15.14 -4.73
CA ILE A 183 -5.40 14.45 -4.94
C ILE A 183 -5.60 14.12 -6.43
N ASN A 184 -5.30 15.06 -7.32
CA ASN A 184 -5.40 14.85 -8.77
C ASN A 184 -4.40 13.81 -9.28
N TRP A 185 -3.16 13.84 -8.79
CA TRP A 185 -2.16 12.81 -9.07
C TRP A 185 -2.65 11.43 -8.63
N LEU A 186 -3.09 11.31 -7.37
CA LEU A 186 -3.59 10.05 -6.83
C LEU A 186 -4.79 9.54 -7.65
N ALA A 187 -5.73 10.41 -7.99
CA ALA A 187 -6.87 10.04 -8.83
C ALA A 187 -6.42 9.53 -10.21
N GLY A 188 -5.42 10.17 -10.83
CA GLY A 188 -4.81 9.72 -12.08
C GLY A 188 -4.18 8.33 -11.96
N GLU A 189 -3.35 8.12 -10.95
CA GLU A 189 -2.71 6.83 -10.67
C GLU A 189 -3.72 5.71 -10.43
N LEU A 190 -4.76 5.97 -9.65
CA LEU A 190 -5.80 4.99 -9.38
C LEU A 190 -6.62 4.66 -10.63
N ASN A 191 -6.83 5.62 -11.53
CA ASN A 191 -7.55 5.40 -12.78
C ASN A 191 -6.77 4.59 -13.82
N HIS A 192 -5.44 4.64 -13.79
CA HIS A 192 -4.59 3.83 -14.69
C HIS A 192 -4.44 2.36 -14.26
N ARG A 193 -4.81 2.04 -13.01
CA ARG A 193 -4.66 0.70 -12.45
C ARG A 193 -5.86 -0.20 -12.74
N LYS A 194 -5.57 -1.49 -12.91
CA LYS A 194 -6.55 -2.55 -13.22
C LYS A 194 -6.96 -3.37 -12.01
N CYS A 195 -6.46 -3.04 -10.82
CA CYS A 195 -6.76 -3.75 -9.59
C CYS A 195 -8.14 -3.41 -9.03
N THR A 196 -8.67 -4.29 -8.18
CA THR A 196 -9.93 -4.04 -7.49
C THR A 196 -9.68 -3.06 -6.36
N MET A 197 -10.45 -1.99 -6.26
CA MET A 197 -10.23 -0.97 -5.23
C MET A 197 -11.45 -0.80 -4.35
N ILE A 198 -11.23 -0.64 -3.05
CA ILE A 198 -12.27 -0.21 -2.12
C ILE A 198 -11.75 1.06 -1.48
N ILE A 199 -12.52 2.14 -1.60
CA ILE A 199 -12.09 3.49 -1.24
C ILE A 199 -13.12 4.10 -0.29
N ILE A 200 -12.66 4.53 0.87
CA ILE A 200 -13.42 5.39 1.78
C ILE A 200 -12.89 6.80 1.60
N SER A 201 -13.76 7.76 1.30
CA SER A 201 -13.38 9.17 1.31
C SER A 201 -14.61 10.04 1.56
N HIS A 202 -14.42 11.16 2.25
CA HIS A 202 -15.40 12.23 2.33
C HIS A 202 -15.39 13.17 1.11
N ASP A 203 -14.37 13.10 0.26
CA ASP A 203 -14.25 13.91 -0.95
C ASP A 203 -15.08 13.32 -2.10
N ARG A 204 -16.24 13.94 -2.35
CA ARG A 204 -17.15 13.53 -3.42
C ARG A 204 -16.57 13.73 -4.82
N HIS A 205 -15.73 14.75 -5.02
CA HIS A 205 -15.12 14.98 -6.33
C HIS A 205 -14.11 13.88 -6.63
N PHE A 206 -13.27 13.53 -5.66
CA PHE A 206 -12.35 12.41 -5.76
C PHE A 206 -13.09 11.09 -6.04
N LEU A 207 -14.10 10.74 -5.23
CA LEU A 207 -14.88 9.52 -5.45
C LEU A 207 -15.54 9.48 -6.83
N ASN A 208 -16.14 10.57 -7.29
CA ASN A 208 -16.75 10.63 -8.63
C ASN A 208 -15.73 10.50 -9.77
N SER A 209 -14.48 10.91 -9.55
CA SER A 209 -13.42 10.83 -10.55
C SER A 209 -12.76 9.46 -10.64
N VAL A 210 -12.81 8.66 -9.56
CA VAL A 210 -12.12 7.37 -9.46
C VAL A 210 -13.10 6.20 -9.46
N CYS A 211 -14.18 6.26 -8.69
CA CYS A 211 -15.06 5.11 -8.49
C CYS A 211 -15.90 4.80 -9.72
N THR A 212 -16.15 3.51 -9.91
CA THR A 212 -16.99 2.94 -10.97
C THR A 212 -18.30 2.36 -10.42
N HIS A 213 -18.34 2.11 -9.11
CA HIS A 213 -19.42 1.50 -8.36
C HIS A 213 -19.47 2.14 -6.96
#